data_AF-A0A176S0V0-F1
#
_entry.id   AF-A0A176S0V0-F1
#
_cell.length_a   1.000
_cell.length_b   1.000
_cell.length_c   1.000
_cell.angle_alpha   90.00
_cell.angle_beta   90.00
_cell.angle_gamma   90.00
#
_symmetry.space_group_name_H-M   'P 1'
#
loop_
_entity.id
_entity.type
_entity.pdbx_description
1 polymer ?
#
loop_
_entity_poly.entity_id
_entity_poly.type
_entity_poly.pdbx_seq_one_letter_code
_entity_poly.pdbx_strand_id
1 'polypeptide(L)'
;MKNYFQDDYRESEMIGLFELVKDTSEGRTGIDAFLELEGNNIPFELKTTSKASVTTVRDFGPDHIEKWQGKHWLFGFYQGEYVYYKYGSPSMMAPWIEEKAEYIRPDFELADIISKKLTLYDLYQICGKKKVYSYHDARRIQKMQYKKDKYFERQDVKGGYSRNRMLEILSDRTKYLIERGSTLNNPHILASYFSGWEEITDNHARCLRDLVKQYLNE
;
A
#
# COMPACT_ATOMS: atom_id res chain seq x y z
N MET A 1 -14.01 14.13 17.01
CA MET A 1 -12.76 13.37 17.28
C MET A 1 -12.82 12.08 16.48
N LYS A 2 -11.78 11.70 15.73
CA LYS A 2 -11.78 10.39 15.05
C LYS A 2 -11.67 9.29 16.11
N ASN A 3 -12.52 8.28 15.97
CA ASN A 3 -12.79 7.19 16.90
C ASN A 3 -11.63 6.16 16.99
N TYR A 4 -10.38 6.62 17.10
CA TYR A 4 -9.20 5.74 17.09
C TYR A 4 -9.31 4.59 18.11
N PHE A 5 -9.84 4.88 19.31
CA PHE A 5 -10.09 3.88 20.34
C PHE A 5 -11.12 2.81 19.93
N GLN A 6 -12.08 3.13 19.07
CA GLN A 6 -13.10 2.19 18.63
C GLN A 6 -12.53 1.22 17.59
N ASP A 7 -11.73 1.72 16.64
CA ASP A 7 -11.14 0.88 15.59
C ASP A 7 -10.09 -0.08 16.19
N ASP A 8 -9.24 0.41 17.10
CA ASP A 8 -8.25 -0.41 17.82
C ASP A 8 -8.90 -1.50 18.70
N TYR A 9 -10.03 -1.17 19.34
CA TYR A 9 -10.80 -2.14 20.14
C TYR A 9 -11.40 -3.24 19.26
N ARG A 10 -12.03 -2.86 18.14
CA ARG A 10 -12.65 -3.82 17.20
C ARG A 10 -11.63 -4.74 16.55
N GLU A 11 -10.45 -4.21 16.19
CA GLU A 11 -9.35 -5.03 15.68
C GLU A 11 -8.91 -6.05 16.74
N SER A 12 -8.73 -5.62 17.98
CA SER A 12 -8.31 -6.49 19.09
C SER A 12 -9.36 -7.57 19.41
N GLU A 13 -10.64 -7.20 19.39
CA GLU A 13 -11.76 -8.13 19.54
C GLU A 13 -11.76 -9.17 18.42
N MET A 14 -11.58 -8.75 17.17
CA MET A 14 -11.52 -9.64 16.02
C MET A 14 -10.30 -10.59 16.10
N ILE A 15 -9.14 -10.11 16.52
CA ILE A 15 -7.97 -10.97 16.78
C ILE A 15 -8.30 -12.03 17.84
N GLY A 16 -8.94 -11.64 18.94
CA GLY A 16 -9.33 -12.56 20.02
C GLY A 16 -10.37 -13.60 19.60
N LEU A 17 -11.43 -13.19 18.90
CA LEU A 17 -12.52 -14.08 18.45
C LEU A 17 -12.03 -15.15 17.47
N PHE A 18 -11.07 -14.79 16.61
CA PHE A 18 -10.56 -15.66 15.57
C PHE A 18 -9.24 -16.36 15.94
N GLU A 19 -8.77 -16.20 17.19
CA GLU A 19 -7.51 -16.76 17.69
C GLU A 19 -6.30 -16.40 16.80
N LEU A 20 -6.29 -15.17 16.29
CA LEU A 20 -5.16 -14.66 15.51
C LEU A 20 -4.04 -14.21 16.44
N VAL A 21 -2.82 -14.20 15.92
CA VAL A 21 -1.62 -13.77 16.63
C VAL A 21 -1.11 -12.47 16.01
N LYS A 22 -0.86 -11.46 16.86
CA LYS A 22 -0.21 -10.22 16.42
C LYS A 22 1.30 -10.37 16.64
N ASP A 23 2.08 -10.13 15.59
CA ASP A 23 3.53 -10.04 15.77
C ASP A 23 3.86 -8.73 16.49
N THR A 24 4.45 -8.85 17.68
CA THR A 24 4.87 -7.73 18.53
C THR A 24 6.39 -7.54 18.53
N SER A 25 7.12 -8.45 17.88
CA SER A 25 8.57 -8.54 17.89
C SER A 25 9.22 -7.83 16.70
N GLU A 26 8.54 -7.83 15.56
CA GLU A 26 8.88 -6.95 14.44
C GLU A 26 8.08 -5.65 14.58
N GLY A 27 8.61 -4.51 14.13
CA GLY A 27 7.93 -3.21 14.23
C GLY A 27 6.61 -3.16 13.44
N ARG A 28 6.21 -1.99 12.92
CA ARG A 28 5.09 -1.94 11.95
C ARG A 28 5.49 -2.66 10.64
N THR A 29 5.45 -3.99 10.61
CA THR A 29 5.64 -4.85 9.42
C THR A 29 4.50 -4.67 8.41
N GLY A 30 3.45 -3.95 8.81
CA GLY A 30 2.31 -3.66 7.97
C GLY A 30 1.37 -4.85 7.78
N ILE A 31 1.60 -5.98 8.47
CA ILE A 31 0.65 -7.10 8.58
C ILE A 31 -0.13 -6.93 9.88
N ASP A 32 -1.44 -7.10 9.82
CA ASP A 32 -2.32 -6.78 10.95
C ASP A 32 -2.35 -7.94 11.97
N ALA A 33 -2.43 -9.18 11.50
CA ALA A 33 -2.35 -10.39 12.32
C ALA A 33 -1.97 -11.63 11.49
N PHE A 34 -1.71 -12.75 12.17
CA PHE A 34 -1.42 -14.05 11.57
C PHE A 34 -2.38 -15.13 12.08
N LEU A 35 -2.77 -16.05 11.21
CA LEU A 35 -3.38 -17.31 11.61
C LEU A 35 -2.31 -18.40 11.64
N GLU A 36 -2.08 -18.99 12.80
CA GLU A 36 -1.24 -20.19 12.91
C GLU A 36 -2.05 -21.42 12.49
N LEU A 37 -1.67 -22.05 11.37
CA LEU A 37 -2.38 -23.18 10.81
C LEU A 37 -1.39 -24.22 10.30
N GLU A 38 -1.40 -25.41 10.91
CA GLU A 38 -0.57 -26.56 10.47
C GLU A 38 0.93 -26.24 10.38
N GLY A 39 1.42 -25.43 11.32
CA GLY A 39 2.82 -24.99 11.40
C GLY A 39 3.17 -23.82 10.47
N ASN A 40 2.20 -23.25 9.76
CA ASN A 40 2.37 -22.06 8.93
C ASN A 40 1.76 -20.82 9.57
N ASN A 41 2.39 -19.66 9.34
CA ASN A 41 1.87 -18.35 9.73
C ASN A 41 1.25 -17.68 8.52
N ILE A 42 -0.07 -17.67 8.45
CA ILE A 42 -0.81 -17.12 7.32
C ILE A 42 -1.12 -15.65 7.62
N PRO A 43 -0.62 -14.68 6.82
CA PRO A 43 -0.79 -13.26 7.10
C PRO A 43 -2.20 -12.78 6.73
N PHE A 44 -2.79 -11.98 7.63
CA PHE A 44 -4.09 -11.35 7.45
C PHE A 44 -4.01 -9.82 7.40
N GLU A 45 -4.80 -9.23 6.50
CA GLU A 45 -5.24 -7.84 6.59
C GLU A 45 -6.59 -7.80 7.31
N LEU A 46 -6.70 -6.95 8.31
CA LEU A 46 -7.88 -6.76 9.13
C LEU A 46 -8.54 -5.45 8.78
N LYS A 47 -9.87 -5.47 8.60
CA LYS A 47 -10.67 -4.27 8.39
C LYS A 47 -11.97 -4.35 9.13
N THR A 48 -12.43 -3.24 9.68
CA THR A 48 -13.73 -3.14 10.32
C THR A 48 -14.51 -1.95 9.78
N THR A 49 -15.83 -2.03 9.83
CA THR A 49 -16.70 -0.94 9.38
C THR A 49 -18.01 -0.95 10.17
N SER A 50 -18.58 0.24 10.39
CA SER A 50 -19.97 0.39 10.85
C SER A 50 -20.94 0.73 9.72
N LYS A 51 -20.46 0.67 8.47
CA LYS A 51 -21.23 0.93 7.25
C LYS A 51 -21.26 -0.33 6.39
N ALA A 52 -21.98 -0.27 5.28
CA ALA A 52 -22.01 -1.36 4.32
C ALA A 52 -20.73 -1.47 3.46
N SER A 53 -19.91 -0.41 3.40
CA SER A 53 -18.64 -0.38 2.66
C SER A 53 -17.43 -0.37 3.59
N VAL A 54 -16.32 -0.93 3.13
CA VAL A 54 -15.05 -0.97 3.87
C VAL A 54 -14.05 0.00 3.25
N THR A 55 -13.50 0.93 4.04
CA THR A 55 -12.34 1.75 3.64
C THR A 55 -11.06 0.94 3.77
N THR A 56 -10.13 1.09 2.82
CA THR A 56 -8.89 0.30 2.83
C THR A 56 -7.67 1.12 3.27
N VAL A 57 -7.22 2.08 2.46
CA VAL A 57 -6.07 2.93 2.75
C VAL A 57 -6.27 4.35 2.21
N ARG A 58 -5.54 5.33 2.76
CA ARG A 58 -5.65 6.73 2.32
C ARG A 58 -5.20 6.92 0.88
N ASP A 59 -4.01 6.45 0.53
CA ASP A 59 -3.37 6.70 -0.76
C ASP A 59 -2.98 5.35 -1.36
N PHE A 60 -3.91 4.71 -2.10
CA PHE A 60 -3.68 3.41 -2.73
C PHE A 60 -2.74 3.55 -3.93
N GLY A 61 -1.72 2.68 -4.00
CA GLY A 61 -0.65 2.74 -5.00
C GLY A 61 0.08 1.40 -5.13
N PRO A 62 1.16 1.31 -5.93
CA PRO A 62 1.88 0.07 -6.23
C PRO A 62 2.30 -0.73 -5.00
N ASP A 63 2.82 -0.08 -3.96
CA ASP A 63 3.24 -0.75 -2.72
C ASP A 63 2.07 -1.50 -2.03
N HIS A 64 0.83 -1.02 -2.18
CA HIS A 64 -0.35 -1.67 -1.62
C HIS A 64 -0.78 -2.88 -2.45
N ILE A 65 -0.63 -2.80 -3.78
CA ILE A 65 -0.88 -3.92 -4.69
C ILE A 65 0.04 -5.08 -4.32
N GLU A 66 1.34 -4.81 -4.16
CA GLU A 66 2.34 -5.81 -3.73
C GLU A 66 2.05 -6.33 -2.32
N LYS A 67 1.78 -5.44 -1.35
CA LYS A 67 1.48 -5.83 0.04
C LYS A 67 0.28 -6.77 0.15
N TRP A 68 -0.75 -6.56 -0.66
CA TRP A 68 -2.02 -7.29 -0.58
C TRP A 68 -2.10 -8.49 -1.51
N GLN A 69 -1.16 -8.62 -2.45
CA GLN A 69 -1.04 -9.81 -3.28
C GLN A 69 -0.83 -11.05 -2.40
N GLY A 70 -1.66 -12.08 -2.59
CA GLY A 70 -1.56 -13.31 -1.81
C GLY A 70 -2.01 -13.18 -0.34
N LYS A 71 -2.51 -12.03 0.10
CA LYS A 71 -2.90 -11.82 1.50
C LYS A 71 -4.33 -12.29 1.76
N HIS A 72 -4.56 -12.86 2.94
CA HIS A 72 -5.88 -13.20 3.44
C HIS A 72 -6.52 -11.98 4.12
N TRP A 73 -7.84 -11.86 4.05
CA TRP A 73 -8.55 -10.72 4.61
C TRP A 73 -9.65 -11.17 5.55
N LEU A 74 -9.84 -10.40 6.62
CA LEU A 74 -10.96 -10.56 7.53
C LEU A 74 -11.64 -9.21 7.76
N PHE A 75 -12.95 -9.19 7.49
CA PHE A 75 -13.78 -8.00 7.53
C PHE A 75 -14.81 -8.10 8.65
N GLY A 76 -14.78 -7.19 9.63
CA GLY A 76 -15.79 -7.07 10.67
C GLY A 76 -16.82 -5.98 10.38
N PHE A 77 -18.11 -6.34 10.41
CA PHE A 77 -19.22 -5.43 10.15
C PHE A 77 -20.02 -5.20 11.44
N TYR A 78 -20.02 -3.96 11.91
CA TYR A 78 -20.69 -3.54 13.16
C TYR A 78 -21.92 -2.69 12.85
N GLN A 79 -23.06 -3.35 12.59
CA GLN A 79 -24.31 -2.71 12.18
C GLN A 79 -25.29 -2.61 13.35
N GLY A 80 -25.06 -1.64 14.23
CA GLY A 80 -25.84 -1.52 15.48
C GLY A 80 -25.47 -2.64 16.44
N GLU A 81 -26.46 -3.42 16.87
CA GLU A 81 -26.26 -4.61 17.72
C GLU A 81 -25.88 -5.87 16.92
N TYR A 82 -26.06 -5.86 15.60
CA TYR A 82 -25.70 -6.98 14.74
C TYR A 82 -24.23 -6.86 14.33
N VAL A 83 -23.43 -7.86 14.73
CA VAL A 83 -22.01 -7.98 14.38
C VAL A 83 -21.80 -9.29 13.65
N TYR A 84 -21.15 -9.23 12.49
CA TYR A 84 -20.77 -10.38 11.70
C TYR A 84 -19.44 -10.14 11.01
N TYR A 85 -18.82 -11.22 10.54
CA TYR A 85 -17.54 -11.18 9.87
C TYR A 85 -17.60 -11.88 8.52
N LYS A 86 -16.72 -11.48 7.60
CA LYS A 86 -16.54 -12.16 6.32
C LYS A 86 -15.06 -12.39 6.06
N TYR A 87 -14.73 -13.60 5.61
CA TYR A 87 -13.40 -13.96 5.16
C TYR A 87 -13.25 -13.70 3.66
N GLY A 88 -12.12 -13.11 3.25
CA GLY A 88 -11.72 -12.99 1.85
C GLY A 88 -10.42 -13.72 1.61
N SER A 89 -10.45 -14.77 0.80
CA SER A 89 -9.23 -15.42 0.33
C SER A 89 -8.45 -14.53 -0.65
N PRO A 90 -7.17 -14.83 -0.90
CA PRO A 90 -6.41 -14.13 -1.94
C PRO A 90 -7.09 -14.16 -3.32
N SER A 91 -7.70 -15.28 -3.72
CA SER A 91 -8.42 -15.38 -4.99
C SER A 91 -9.70 -14.54 -5.00
N MET A 92 -10.43 -14.47 -3.88
CA MET A 92 -11.62 -13.64 -3.74
C MET A 92 -11.30 -12.14 -3.74
N MET A 93 -10.14 -11.73 -3.26
CA MET A 93 -9.72 -10.33 -3.20
C MET A 93 -8.98 -9.84 -4.44
N ALA A 94 -8.41 -10.75 -5.23
CA ALA A 94 -7.65 -10.41 -6.44
C ALA A 94 -8.43 -9.52 -7.43
N PRO A 95 -9.71 -9.80 -7.77
CA PRO A 95 -10.45 -8.96 -8.72
C PRO A 95 -10.57 -7.50 -8.29
N TRP A 96 -10.84 -7.24 -7.00
CA TRP A 96 -10.91 -5.87 -6.50
C TRP A 96 -9.54 -5.18 -6.54
N ILE A 97 -8.46 -5.87 -6.16
CA ILE A 97 -7.10 -5.31 -6.19
C ILE A 97 -6.70 -4.99 -7.64
N GLU A 98 -6.97 -5.89 -8.58
CA GLU A 98 -6.70 -5.73 -10.01
C GLU A 98 -7.48 -4.56 -10.60
N GLU A 99 -8.76 -4.43 -10.27
CA GLU A 99 -9.58 -3.28 -10.69
C GLU A 99 -8.95 -1.95 -10.24
N LYS A 100 -8.46 -1.87 -9.00
CA LYS A 100 -7.80 -0.65 -8.50
C LYS A 100 -6.41 -0.45 -9.10
N ALA A 101 -5.69 -1.53 -9.38
CA ALA A 101 -4.40 -1.49 -10.08
C ALA A 101 -4.55 -0.93 -11.49
N GLU A 102 -5.51 -1.44 -12.26
CA GLU A 102 -5.83 -0.96 -13.61
C GLU A 102 -6.28 0.51 -13.61
N TYR A 103 -7.02 0.93 -12.58
CA TYR A 103 -7.43 2.32 -12.44
C TYR A 103 -6.23 3.29 -12.35
N ILE A 104 -5.21 2.96 -11.56
CA ILE A 104 -4.03 3.83 -11.37
C ILE A 104 -2.95 3.63 -12.45
N ARG A 105 -2.96 2.49 -13.16
CA ARG A 105 -1.88 2.09 -14.08
C ARG A 105 -1.54 3.16 -15.14
N PRO A 106 -2.50 3.77 -15.87
CA PRO A 106 -2.18 4.75 -16.91
C PRO A 106 -1.39 5.95 -16.39
N ASP A 107 -1.66 6.39 -15.17
CA ASP A 107 -1.00 7.55 -14.59
C ASP A 107 0.46 7.24 -14.19
N PHE A 108 0.72 6.03 -13.68
CA PHE A 108 2.08 5.57 -13.40
C PHE A 108 2.89 5.32 -14.68
N GLU A 109 2.26 4.78 -15.73
CA GLU A 109 2.87 4.68 -17.05
C GLU A 109 3.21 6.07 -17.62
N LEU A 110 2.31 7.03 -17.47
CA LEU A 110 2.55 8.42 -17.88
C LEU A 110 3.73 9.03 -17.11
N ALA A 111 3.84 8.78 -15.80
CA ALA A 111 4.96 9.24 -14.98
C ALA A 111 6.31 8.72 -15.52
N ASP A 112 6.35 7.44 -15.89
CA ASP A 112 7.53 6.81 -16.46
C ASP A 112 7.89 7.38 -17.84
N ILE A 113 6.90 7.55 -18.73
CA ILE A 113 7.11 8.12 -20.06
C ILE A 113 7.61 9.57 -19.97
N ILE A 114 6.96 10.42 -19.18
CA ILE A 114 7.27 11.85 -19.11
C ILE A 114 8.63 12.08 -18.45
N SER A 115 8.95 11.36 -17.38
CA SER A 115 10.26 11.49 -16.72
C SER A 115 11.42 11.14 -17.66
N LYS A 116 11.25 10.19 -18.58
CA LYS A 116 12.25 9.81 -19.59
C LYS A 116 12.34 10.76 -20.79
N LYS A 117 11.35 11.63 -21.01
CA LYS A 117 11.32 12.60 -22.11
C LYS A 117 12.03 13.92 -21.79
N LEU A 118 12.45 14.13 -20.54
CA LEU A 118 13.16 15.33 -20.16
C LEU A 118 14.51 15.43 -20.87
N THR A 119 14.86 16.65 -21.25
CA THR A 119 16.08 16.96 -21.98
C THR A 119 16.98 17.90 -21.17
N LEU A 120 18.21 18.11 -21.66
CA LEU A 120 19.09 19.11 -21.09
C LEU A 120 18.51 20.54 -21.17
N TYR A 121 17.66 20.81 -22.16
CA TYR A 121 16.97 22.10 -22.24
C TYR A 121 16.08 22.32 -21.02
N ASP A 122 15.27 21.34 -20.65
CA ASP A 122 14.37 21.40 -19.48
C ASP A 122 15.16 21.56 -18.18
N LEU A 123 16.28 20.82 -18.04
CA LEU A 123 17.20 21.00 -16.92
C LEU A 123 17.71 22.43 -16.84
N TYR A 124 18.11 23.04 -17.95
CA TYR A 124 18.64 24.40 -17.95
C TYR A 124 17.57 25.43 -17.63
N GLN A 125 16.32 25.23 -18.05
CA GLN A 125 15.20 26.12 -17.67
C GLN A 125 14.96 26.10 -16.16
N ILE A 126 15.08 24.93 -15.52
CA ILE A 126 14.76 24.77 -14.09
C ILE A 126 15.96 25.11 -13.18
N CYS A 127 17.18 24.74 -13.58
CA CYS A 127 18.37 24.82 -12.72
C CYS A 127 19.43 25.81 -13.20
N GLY A 128 19.21 26.44 -14.35
CA GLY A 128 20.23 27.21 -15.05
C GLY A 128 21.27 26.30 -15.70
N LYS A 129 21.89 26.78 -16.79
CA LYS A 129 22.97 26.06 -17.46
C LYS A 129 24.27 26.16 -16.66
N LYS A 130 24.82 25.02 -16.23
CA LYS A 130 26.10 24.94 -15.50
C LYS A 130 27.01 23.87 -16.10
N LYS A 131 28.33 24.02 -15.92
CA LYS A 131 29.32 22.99 -16.27
C LYS A 131 29.28 21.82 -15.28
N VAL A 132 29.14 22.15 -13.99
CA VAL A 132 29.02 21.21 -12.86
C VAL A 132 27.92 21.72 -11.94
N TYR A 133 27.03 20.84 -11.50
CA TYR A 133 26.00 21.14 -10.50
C TYR A 133 26.47 20.70 -9.12
N SER A 134 26.09 21.44 -8.09
CA SER A 134 26.48 21.16 -6.71
C SER A 134 25.50 20.23 -5.99
N TYR A 135 25.90 19.71 -4.83
CA TYR A 135 25.00 19.06 -3.85
C TYR A 135 23.75 19.93 -3.57
N HIS A 136 23.92 21.24 -3.43
CA HIS A 136 22.82 22.14 -3.14
C HIS A 136 21.83 22.22 -4.32
N ASP A 137 22.31 22.21 -5.56
CA ASP A 137 21.46 22.20 -6.75
C ASP A 137 20.61 20.93 -6.80
N ALA A 138 21.24 19.75 -6.62
CA ALA A 138 20.55 18.46 -6.57
C ALA A 138 19.51 18.40 -5.45
N ARG A 139 19.87 18.88 -4.24
CA ARG A 139 18.98 18.90 -3.08
C ARG A 139 17.80 19.85 -3.26
N ARG A 140 17.95 20.95 -4.00
CA ARG A 140 16.82 21.86 -4.29
C ARG A 140 15.74 21.16 -5.12
N ILE A 141 16.13 20.28 -6.04
CA ILE A 141 15.21 19.45 -6.83
C ILE A 141 14.63 18.32 -5.98
N GLN A 142 15.52 17.45 -5.48
CA GLN A 142 15.12 16.15 -4.94
C GLN A 142 14.81 16.19 -3.43
N LYS A 143 15.07 17.33 -2.78
CA LYS A 143 14.66 17.63 -1.41
C LYS A 143 15.14 16.56 -0.42
N MET A 144 14.21 15.93 0.29
CA MET A 144 14.48 14.92 1.31
C MET A 144 14.22 13.49 0.82
N GLN A 145 13.98 13.32 -0.48
CA GLN A 145 13.61 12.03 -1.07
C GLN A 145 14.85 11.13 -1.18
N TYR A 146 16.04 11.73 -1.29
CA TYR A 146 17.29 11.04 -1.10
C TYR A 146 17.81 11.27 0.31
N LYS A 147 18.28 10.19 0.94
CA LYS A 147 19.19 10.28 2.07
C LYS A 147 20.48 10.97 1.63
N LYS A 148 21.18 11.57 2.60
CA LYS A 148 22.42 12.32 2.34
C LYS A 148 23.43 11.50 1.54
N ASP A 149 23.62 10.24 1.88
CA ASP A 149 24.62 9.37 1.25
C ASP A 149 24.33 9.13 -0.24
N LYS A 150 23.05 8.91 -0.58
CA LYS A 150 22.61 8.74 -1.98
C LYS A 150 22.90 9.97 -2.85
N TYR A 151 22.93 11.18 -2.28
CA TYR A 151 23.38 12.35 -3.04
C TYR A 151 24.88 12.27 -3.35
N PHE A 152 25.71 11.91 -2.37
CA PHE A 152 27.17 11.81 -2.58
C PHE A 152 27.54 10.67 -3.52
N GLU A 153 26.90 9.50 -3.38
CA GLU A 153 27.07 8.35 -4.28
C GLU A 153 26.78 8.69 -5.74
N ARG A 154 25.85 9.62 -5.98
CA ARG A 154 25.45 10.02 -7.32
C ARG A 154 26.35 11.08 -7.96
N GLN A 155 27.34 11.63 -7.24
CA GLN A 155 28.29 12.57 -7.84
C GLN A 155 29.19 11.83 -8.84
N ASP A 156 29.10 12.21 -10.10
CA ASP A 156 29.81 11.55 -11.21
C ASP A 156 31.01 12.37 -11.72
N VAL A 157 31.22 13.57 -11.17
CA VAL A 157 32.37 14.43 -11.48
C VAL A 157 32.96 15.00 -10.20
N LYS A 158 34.21 15.46 -10.27
CA LYS A 158 34.90 16.05 -9.11
C LYS A 158 34.09 17.21 -8.51
N GLY A 159 33.62 17.01 -7.28
CA GLY A 159 32.92 18.04 -6.51
C GLY A 159 31.47 18.31 -6.92
N GLY A 160 30.82 17.41 -7.69
CA GLY A 160 29.42 17.62 -8.06
C GLY A 160 28.87 16.64 -9.09
N TYR A 161 27.90 17.11 -9.85
CA TYR A 161 27.20 16.33 -10.86
C TYR A 161 27.42 16.91 -12.26
N SER A 162 27.61 16.04 -13.23
CA SER A 162 27.52 16.40 -14.63
C SER A 162 26.09 16.83 -15.00
N ARG A 163 25.94 17.41 -16.19
CA ARG A 163 24.65 17.80 -16.73
C ARG A 163 23.71 16.60 -16.90
N ASN A 164 24.24 15.45 -17.34
CA ASN A 164 23.43 14.25 -17.54
C ASN A 164 22.98 13.67 -16.21
N ARG A 165 23.87 13.59 -15.22
CA ARG A 165 23.50 13.13 -13.88
C ARG A 165 22.48 14.03 -13.21
N MET A 166 22.60 15.34 -13.41
CA MET A 166 21.61 16.29 -12.89
C MET A 166 20.26 16.17 -13.60
N LEU A 167 20.24 15.86 -14.90
CA LEU A 167 19.03 15.55 -15.65
C LEU A 167 18.35 14.27 -15.12
N GLU A 168 19.11 13.23 -14.78
CA GLU A 168 18.57 12.02 -14.14
C GLU A 168 17.92 12.34 -12.78
N ILE A 169 18.55 13.18 -11.95
CA ILE A 169 17.96 13.61 -10.66
C ILE A 169 16.64 14.37 -10.88
N LEU A 170 16.56 15.20 -11.92
CA LEU A 170 15.32 15.89 -12.31
C LEU A 170 14.26 14.90 -12.82
N SER A 171 14.67 13.89 -13.59
CA SER A 171 13.83 12.79 -14.06
C SER A 171 13.22 12.01 -12.88
N ASP A 172 14.06 11.60 -11.93
CA ASP A 172 13.62 10.92 -10.70
C ASP A 172 12.61 11.77 -9.91
N ARG A 173 12.86 13.10 -9.82
CA ARG A 173 11.94 14.00 -9.14
C ARG A 173 10.60 14.13 -9.85
N THR A 174 10.62 14.18 -11.17
CA THR A 174 9.43 14.32 -12.01
C THR A 174 8.56 13.08 -11.87
N LYS A 175 9.18 11.89 -11.99
CA LYS A 175 8.50 10.61 -11.77
C LYS A 175 7.85 10.57 -10.39
N TYR A 176 8.63 10.85 -9.34
CA TYR A 176 8.13 10.87 -7.96
C TYR A 176 6.93 11.81 -7.75
N LEU A 177 6.96 13.01 -8.32
CA LEU A 177 5.90 13.98 -8.14
C LEU A 177 4.59 13.53 -8.78
N ILE A 178 4.67 12.94 -9.98
CA ILE A 178 3.51 12.44 -10.69
C ILE A 178 2.97 11.21 -9.96
N GLU A 179 3.80 10.19 -9.69
CA GLU A 179 3.40 8.96 -9.00
C GLU A 179 2.72 9.23 -7.65
N ARG A 180 3.19 10.23 -6.89
CA ARG A 180 2.55 10.63 -5.63
C ARG A 180 1.13 11.18 -5.84
N GLY A 181 0.90 11.92 -6.93
CA GLY A 181 -0.40 12.44 -7.31
C GLY A 181 -1.32 11.41 -7.99
N SER A 182 -0.75 10.30 -8.47
CA SER A 182 -1.44 9.23 -9.21
C SER A 182 -2.04 8.14 -8.31
N THR A 183 -1.94 8.29 -6.99
CA THR A 183 -2.55 7.34 -6.05
C THR A 183 -4.06 7.50 -5.98
N LEU A 184 -4.78 6.41 -5.74
CA LEU A 184 -6.23 6.42 -5.57
C LEU A 184 -6.57 6.73 -4.10
N ASN A 185 -7.28 7.82 -3.88
CA ASN A 185 -7.62 8.29 -2.53
C ASN A 185 -8.79 7.50 -1.92
N ASN A 186 -8.58 6.91 -0.74
CA ASN A 186 -9.58 6.18 0.06
C ASN A 186 -10.48 5.24 -0.75
N PRO A 187 -9.95 4.28 -1.53
CA PRO A 187 -10.81 3.34 -2.23
C PRO A 187 -11.61 2.49 -1.23
N HIS A 188 -12.89 2.34 -1.55
CA HIS A 188 -13.84 1.54 -0.78
C HIS A 188 -14.10 0.21 -1.46
N ILE A 189 -14.21 -0.85 -0.66
CA ILE A 189 -14.84 -2.10 -1.07
C ILE A 189 -16.33 -1.95 -0.80
N LEU A 190 -17.15 -2.00 -1.85
CA LEU A 190 -18.59 -1.81 -1.76
C LEU A 190 -19.28 -3.06 -1.20
N ALA A 191 -20.44 -2.88 -0.57
CA ALA A 191 -21.24 -3.97 -0.01
C ALA A 191 -21.54 -5.08 -1.04
N SER A 192 -21.77 -4.68 -2.30
CA SER A 192 -22.05 -5.59 -3.41
C SER A 192 -20.89 -6.55 -3.70
N TYR A 193 -19.65 -6.18 -3.37
CA TYR A 193 -18.48 -7.05 -3.55
C TYR A 193 -18.53 -8.27 -2.64
N PHE A 194 -19.19 -8.15 -1.48
CA PHE A 194 -19.36 -9.20 -0.49
C PHE A 194 -20.63 -10.04 -0.72
N SER A 195 -21.34 -9.83 -1.84
CA SER A 195 -22.58 -10.55 -2.14
C SER A 195 -22.30 -12.04 -2.31
N GLY A 196 -23.06 -12.88 -1.60
CA GLY A 196 -22.88 -14.33 -1.61
C GLY A 196 -21.74 -14.86 -0.74
N TRP A 197 -20.95 -14.00 -0.09
CA TRP A 197 -19.92 -14.44 0.84
C TRP A 197 -20.54 -14.90 2.16
N GLU A 198 -20.02 -15.97 2.73
CA GLU A 198 -20.45 -16.51 4.03
C GLU A 198 -20.30 -15.47 5.15
N GLU A 199 -21.32 -15.37 6.01
CA GLU A 199 -21.28 -14.56 7.23
C GLU A 199 -20.92 -15.43 8.42
N ILE A 200 -19.82 -15.09 9.07
CA ILE A 200 -19.38 -15.73 10.30
C ILE A 200 -19.99 -14.94 11.46
N THR A 201 -20.91 -15.58 12.20
CA THR A 201 -21.62 -15.00 13.36
C THR A 201 -21.39 -15.80 14.64
N ASP A 202 -20.92 -17.04 14.51
CA ASP A 202 -20.55 -17.93 15.60
C ASP A 202 -19.36 -18.81 15.20
N ASN A 203 -18.85 -19.59 16.16
CA ASN A 203 -17.73 -20.52 15.97
C ASN A 203 -16.51 -19.91 15.22
N HIS A 204 -16.29 -18.61 15.45
CA HIS A 204 -15.43 -17.73 14.65
C HIS A 204 -14.09 -18.35 14.23
N ALA A 205 -13.26 -18.74 15.20
CA ALA A 205 -11.95 -19.33 14.95
C ALA A 205 -12.04 -20.63 14.13
N ARG A 206 -13.01 -21.51 14.41
CA ARG A 206 -13.18 -22.76 13.67
C ARG A 206 -13.60 -22.49 12.23
N CYS A 207 -14.63 -21.65 12.02
CA CYS A 207 -15.11 -21.30 10.68
C CYS A 207 -14.00 -20.69 9.82
N LEU A 208 -13.22 -19.76 10.38
CA LEU A 208 -12.08 -19.18 9.65
C LEU A 208 -11.04 -20.23 9.28
N ARG A 209 -10.66 -21.12 10.21
CA ARG A 209 -9.70 -22.19 9.92
C ARG A 209 -10.21 -23.11 8.82
N ASP A 210 -11.47 -23.50 8.85
CA ASP A 210 -12.07 -24.38 7.83
C ASP A 210 -12.08 -23.70 6.45
N LEU A 211 -12.46 -22.41 6.38
CA LEU A 211 -12.45 -21.62 5.13
C LEU A 211 -11.03 -21.42 4.57
N VAL A 212 -10.04 -21.15 5.43
CA VAL A 212 -8.64 -21.03 5.00
C VAL A 212 -8.10 -22.37 4.51
N LYS A 213 -8.40 -23.47 5.20
CA LYS A 213 -8.01 -24.82 4.75
C LYS A 213 -8.66 -25.16 3.40
N GLN A 214 -9.92 -24.81 3.21
CA GLN A 214 -10.59 -25.02 1.94
C GLN A 214 -9.82 -24.33 0.81
N TYR A 215 -9.51 -23.04 0.98
CA TYR A 215 -8.73 -22.29 -0.02
C TYR A 215 -7.34 -22.88 -0.28
N LEU A 216 -6.64 -23.35 0.75
CA LEU A 216 -5.29 -23.92 0.59
C LEU A 216 -5.27 -25.31 -0.08
N ASN A 217 -6.42 -25.98 -0.16
CA ASN A 217 -6.57 -27.30 -0.79
C ASN A 217 -7.19 -27.24 -2.19
N GLU A 218 -7.56 -26.05 -2.67
CA GLU A 218 -8.03 -25.77 -4.05
C GLU A 218 -6.85 -25.66 -5.03
#